data_AF-A0A925BCG6-F1
#
_entry.id   AF-A0A925BCG6-F1
#
_cell.length_a   1.000
_cell.length_b   1.000
_cell.length_c   1.000
_cell.angle_alpha   90.00
_cell.angle_beta   90.00
_cell.angle_gamma   90.00
#
_symmetry.space_group_name_H-M   'P 1'
#
loop_
_entity.id
_entity.type
_entity.pdbx_description
1 polymer ?
#
loop_
_entity_poly.entity_id
_entity_poly.type
_entity_poly.pdbx_seq_one_letter_code
_entity_poly.pdbx_strand_id
1 'polypeptide(L)' 'VLVLCHGGPIAEPEDARYILDHTEGIAGFFGASSIERLAVEPAIEEQARRFKTLTL' A
#
# COMPACT_ATOMS: atom_id res chain seq x y z
N VAL A 1 -0.40 -0.32 26.02
CA VAL A 1 -0.05 0.62 24.93
C VAL A 1 0.37 -0.21 23.74
N LEU A 2 -0.12 0.10 22.53
CA LEU A 2 0.31 -0.54 21.28
C LEU A 2 1.02 0.51 20.43
N VAL A 3 2.17 0.15 19.86
CA VAL A 3 2.95 1.01 18.97
C VAL A 3 2.84 0.45 17.56
N LEU A 4 2.51 1.29 16.59
CA LEU A 4 2.36 0.90 15.18
C LEU A 4 3.33 1.72 14.33
N CYS A 5 3.87 1.11 13.27
CA CYS A 5 4.64 1.85 12.26
C CYS A 5 3.71 2.43 11.18
N HIS A 6 4.07 3.58 10.64
CA HIS A 6 3.29 4.31 9.65
C HIS A 6 4.18 5.32 8.89
N GLY A 7 3.91 5.50 7.60
CA GLY A 7 4.48 6.58 6.79
C GLY A 7 5.94 6.36 6.39
N GLY A 8 6.56 7.43 5.89
CA GLY A 8 7.93 7.37 5.36
C GLY A 8 8.04 6.39 4.20
N PRO A 9 9.08 5.54 4.15
CA PRO A 9 9.27 4.56 3.08
C PRO A 9 8.42 3.28 3.27
N ILE A 10 7.51 3.21 4.24
CA ILE A 10 6.71 2.01 4.53
C ILE A 10 5.42 2.04 3.70
N ALA A 11 5.51 1.63 2.43
CA ALA A 11 4.39 1.73 1.48
C ALA A 11 3.79 0.37 1.11
N GLU A 12 4.62 -0.68 1.06
CA GLU A 12 4.21 -2.03 0.65
C GLU A 12 4.32 -3.02 1.82
N PRO A 13 3.68 -4.21 1.71
CA PRO A 13 3.75 -5.24 2.76
C PRO A 13 5.18 -5.64 3.13
N GLU A 14 6.10 -5.66 2.18
CA GLU A 14 7.51 -5.98 2.38
C GLU A 14 8.22 -4.95 3.25
N ASP A 15 7.88 -3.67 3.11
CA ASP A 15 8.44 -2.59 3.93
C ASP A 15 7.95 -2.70 5.37
N ALA A 16 6.65 -2.97 5.56
CA ALA A 16 6.08 -3.18 6.89
C ALA A 16 6.72 -4.39 7.57
N ARG A 17 6.93 -5.47 6.82
CA ARG A 17 7.63 -6.67 7.29
C ARG A 17 9.06 -6.37 7.71
N TYR A 18 9.80 -5.58 6.93
CA TYR A 18 11.15 -5.16 7.30
C TYR A 18 11.17 -4.50 8.68
N ILE A 19 10.23 -3.61 8.97
CA ILE A 19 10.14 -2.96 10.29
C ILE A 19 9.83 -3.96 11.40
N LEU A 20 8.90 -4.89 11.18
CA LEU A 20 8.55 -5.94 12.15
C LEU A 20 9.74 -6.86 12.46
N ASP A 21 10.56 -7.17 11.46
CA ASP A 21 11.72 -8.06 11.61
C ASP A 21 12.92 -7.36 12.28
N HIS A 22 13.00 -6.02 12.25
CA HIS A 22 14.18 -5.26 12.70
C HIS A 22 13.92 -4.30 13.87
N THR A 23 12.69 -4.25 14.41
CA THR A 23 12.34 -3.36 15.52
C THR A 23 11.52 -4.09 16.58
N GLU A 24 11.96 -4.02 17.83
CA GLU A 24 11.23 -4.59 18.96
C GLU A 24 10.08 -3.69 19.44
N GLY A 25 9.02 -4.28 19.99
CA GLY A 25 7.89 -3.56 20.60
C GLY A 25 6.86 -2.98 19.64
N ILE A 26 7.00 -3.21 18.33
CA ILE A 26 6.01 -2.83 17.31
C ILE A 26 4.92 -3.90 17.23
N ALA A 27 3.65 -3.47 17.30
CA ALA A 27 2.48 -4.34 17.27
C ALA A 27 1.89 -4.53 15.87
N GLY A 28 2.32 -3.74 14.88
CA GLY A 28 1.81 -3.80 13.51
C GLY A 28 2.05 -2.52 12.70
N PHE A 29 1.32 -2.42 11.59
CA PHE A 29 1.38 -1.32 10.63
C PHE A 29 0.03 -0.61 10.51
N PHE A 30 0.04 0.73 10.41
CA PHE A 30 -1.15 1.54 10.15
C PHE A 30 -1.09 2.11 8.72
N GLY A 31 -1.94 1.60 7.84
CA GLY A 31 -2.01 2.01 6.44
C GLY A 31 -3.14 3.01 6.16
N ALA A 32 -2.88 3.95 5.26
CA ALA A 32 -3.88 4.83 4.65
C ALA A 32 -3.73 4.77 3.13
N SER A 33 -2.89 5.64 2.55
CA SER A 33 -2.66 5.67 1.10
C SER A 33 -2.17 4.33 0.51
N SER A 34 -1.39 3.54 1.25
CA SER A 34 -0.96 2.20 0.82
C SER A 34 -2.12 1.22 0.65
N ILE A 35 -3.18 1.37 1.44
CA ILE A 35 -4.34 0.47 1.42
C ILE A 35 -5.40 0.95 0.42
N GLU A 36 -5.66 2.25 0.37
CA GLU A 36 -6.80 2.78 -0.40
C GLU A 36 -6.42 3.42 -1.72
N ARG A 37 -5.26 4.10 -1.82
CA ARG A 37 -4.88 4.87 -3.02
C ARG A 37 -3.99 4.05 -3.94
N LEU A 38 -2.86 3.57 -3.42
CA LEU A 38 -1.88 2.82 -4.21
C LEU A 38 -2.46 1.49 -4.72
N ALA A 39 -3.36 0.88 -3.96
CA ALA A 39 -4.06 -0.34 -4.38
C ALA A 39 -5.05 -0.12 -5.55
N VAL A 40 -5.67 1.06 -5.66
CA VAL A 40 -6.76 1.30 -6.63
C VAL A 40 -6.34 2.10 -7.86
N GLU A 41 -5.38 3.02 -7.74
CA GLU A 41 -4.96 3.90 -8.84
C GLU A 41 -4.56 3.12 -10.10
N PRO A 42 -3.69 2.08 -10.03
CA PRO A 42 -3.30 1.32 -11.22
C PRO A 42 -4.48 0.55 -11.83
N ALA A 43 -5.38 0.02 -10.99
CA ALA A 43 -6.55 -0.71 -11.46
C ALA A 43 -7.53 0.20 -12.22
N ILE A 44 -7.77 1.41 -11.71
CA ILE A 44 -8.64 2.40 -12.36
C ILE A 44 -8.03 2.85 -13.70
N GLU A 45 -6.73 3.17 -13.71
CA GLU A 45 -6.00 3.53 -14.93
C GLU A 45 -6.11 2.44 -15.99
N GLU A 46 -5.90 1.18 -15.58
CA GLU A 46 -5.98 0.03 -16.47
C GLU A 46 -7.36 -0.16 -17.07
N GLN A 47 -8.42 -0.05 -16.27
CA GLN A 47 -9.79 -0.15 -16.78
C GLN A 47 -10.09 0.96 -17.79
N ALA A 48 -9.71 2.20 -17.47
CA ALA A 48 -9.90 3.33 -18.38
C ALA A 48 -9.17 3.09 -19.71
N ARG A 49 -7.92 2.62 -19.65
CA ARG A 49 -7.11 2.28 -20.83
C ARG A 49 -7.77 1.21 -21.69
N ARG A 50 -8.30 0.13 -21.08
CA ARG A 50 -8.98 -0.95 -21.81
C ARG A 50 -10.19 -0.44 -22.59
N PHE A 51 -11.04 0.41 -21.99
CA PHE A 51 -12.17 1.01 -22.69
C PHE A 51 -11.74 1.89 -23.87
N LYS A 52 -10.62 2.61 -23.74
CA LYS A 52 -10.09 3.48 -24.80
C LYS A 52 -9.55 2.70 -26.00
N THR A 53 -9.25 1.41 -25.84
CA THR A 53 -8.73 0.55 -26.93
C THR A 53 -9.82 -0.16 -27.73
N LEU A 54 -11.10 -0.01 -27.38
CA LEU A 54 -12.19 -0.62 -28.13
C LEU A 54 -12.31 0.00 -29.53
N THR A 55 -12.50 -0.85 -30.54
CA THR A 55 -12.79 -0.45 -31.93
C THR A 55 -14.18 -0.99 -32.30
N LEU A 56 -14.89 -0.26 -33.17
CA LEU A 56 -16.23 -0.63 -33.65
C LEU A 56 -16.15 -1.66 -34.78
#